data_AF-A0AAU4CP77-F1
#
_entry.id   AF-A0AAU4CP77-F1
#
_cell.length_a   1.000
_cell.length_b   1.000
_cell.length_c   1.000
_cell.angle_alpha   90.00
_cell.angle_beta   90.00
_cell.angle_gamma   90.00
#
_symmetry.space_group_name_H-M   'P 1'
#
loop_
_entity.id
_entity.type
_entity.pdbx_description
1 polymer ?
#
loop_
_entity_poly.entity_id
_entity_poly.type
_entity_poly.pdbx_seq_one_letter_code
_entity_poly.pdbx_strand_id
1 'polypeptide(L)'
;MTASVPHQGSSPEEPERPTENRRHRNRRRAITLAIIVLLIGVPAGYLVISANQSRDSGKDKEKKYSATGLTAHWPSRVQQRLYQVPIPPYSKHVAYYETNNWKTSRLYVQFYTSNEGLESFLNQIGVSTGDLDDDEIAIHSRDRRIVGWDFTGTGPWYGLVNDQKNPAPTHDIVVNRSNPDHPMVYVVSRTVP
;
A
#
# COMPACT_ATOMS: atom_id res chain seq x y z
N MET A 1 83.32 56.96 13.82
CA MET A 1 82.43 57.27 12.69
C MET A 1 81.01 57.09 13.16
N THR A 2 80.25 58.19 13.09
CA THR A 2 78.82 58.33 13.35
C THR A 2 78.00 57.67 12.24
N ALA A 3 76.89 57.01 12.59
CA ALA A 3 75.76 56.84 11.70
C ALA A 3 74.47 56.84 12.52
N SER A 4 73.83 58.02 12.52
CA SER A 4 72.54 58.32 13.11
C SER A 4 71.44 57.61 12.32
N VAL A 5 70.57 56.86 12.99
CA VAL A 5 69.38 56.29 12.35
C VAL A 5 68.26 57.35 12.35
N PRO A 6 67.62 57.64 11.20
CA PRO A 6 66.58 58.66 11.12
C PRO A 6 65.23 58.17 11.67
N HIS A 7 64.46 59.15 12.14
CA HIS A 7 63.10 59.07 12.66
C HIS A 7 62.14 58.18 11.86
N GLN A 8 61.33 57.39 12.58
CA GLN A 8 60.10 56.80 12.08
C GLN A 8 59.08 57.94 11.81
N GLY A 9 58.71 58.14 10.55
CA GLY A 9 57.62 59.04 10.17
C GLY A 9 56.27 58.50 10.62
N SER A 10 55.45 59.38 11.18
CA SER A 10 54.04 59.15 11.56
C SER A 10 53.22 58.64 10.37
N SER A 11 52.54 57.50 10.55
CA SER A 11 51.60 56.98 9.55
C SER A 11 50.36 57.88 9.45
N PRO A 12 49.80 58.11 8.25
CA PRO A 12 48.63 58.95 8.08
C PRO A 12 47.41 58.34 8.77
N GLU A 13 46.78 59.17 9.60
CA GLU A 13 45.42 59.13 10.11
C GLU A 13 44.51 58.12 9.39
N GLU A 14 44.21 57.01 10.07
CA GLU A 14 43.21 56.04 9.63
C GLU A 14 41.83 56.74 9.68
N PRO A 15 41.07 56.81 8.57
CA PRO A 15 39.77 57.46 8.60
C PRO A 15 38.85 56.69 9.54
N GLU A 16 38.37 57.35 10.59
CA GLU A 16 37.36 56.83 11.52
C GLU A 16 36.19 56.25 10.71
N ARG A 17 36.09 54.92 10.69
CA ARG A 17 34.89 54.28 10.17
C ARG A 17 33.74 54.67 11.10
N PRO A 18 32.65 55.28 10.58
CA PRO A 18 31.53 55.67 11.41
C PRO A 18 30.99 54.42 12.12
N THR A 19 30.84 54.51 13.44
CA THR A 19 30.36 53.43 14.29
C THR A 19 29.08 52.85 13.71
N GLU A 20 29.17 51.62 13.19
CA GLU A 20 28.04 50.97 12.53
C GLU A 20 26.90 50.83 13.53
N ASN A 21 25.81 51.53 13.25
CA ASN A 21 24.66 51.62 14.13
C ASN A 21 24.14 50.20 14.41
N ARG A 22 24.03 49.79 15.69
CA ARG A 22 23.68 48.42 16.13
C ARG A 22 22.46 47.84 15.40
N ARG A 23 21.51 48.71 15.02
CA ARG A 23 20.31 48.40 14.25
C ARG A 23 20.60 47.88 12.83
N HIS A 24 21.61 48.43 12.14
CA HIS A 24 22.03 47.98 10.81
C HIS A 24 22.72 46.62 10.84
N ARG A 25 23.53 46.34 11.86
CA ARG A 25 24.17 45.03 12.05
C ARG A 25 23.13 43.93 12.31
N ASN A 26 22.13 44.22 13.15
CA ASN A 26 21.03 43.28 13.42
C ASN A 26 20.16 43.05 12.18
N ARG A 27 19.88 44.10 11.40
CA ARG A 27 19.12 43.99 10.15
C ARG A 27 19.87 43.19 9.08
N ARG A 28 21.19 43.39 8.92
CA ARG A 28 22.04 42.57 8.03
C ARG A 28 22.02 41.11 8.46
N ARG A 29 22.18 40.83 9.77
CA ARG A 29 22.14 39.46 10.31
C ARG A 29 20.78 38.78 10.10
N ALA A 30 19.69 39.50 10.29
CA ALA A 30 18.35 38.98 10.04
C ALA A 30 18.12 38.66 8.55
N ILE A 31 18.59 39.52 7.65
CA ILE A 31 18.52 39.28 6.20
C ILE A 31 19.38 38.09 5.80
N THR A 32 20.60 37.99 6.31
CA THR A 32 21.48 36.83 6.05
C THR A 32 20.86 35.53 6.56
N LEU A 33 20.29 35.53 7.76
CA LEU A 33 19.58 34.35 8.29
C LEU A 33 18.37 33.98 7.44
N ALA A 34 17.57 34.95 7.00
CA ALA A 34 16.44 34.69 6.10
C ALA A 34 16.90 34.08 4.76
N ILE A 35 17.99 34.57 4.19
CA ILE A 35 18.58 34.04 2.95
C ILE A 35 19.10 32.61 3.16
N ILE A 36 19.77 32.31 4.28
CA ILE A 36 20.26 30.96 4.60
C ILE A 36 19.08 29.99 4.74
N VAL A 37 18.03 30.40 5.47
CA VAL A 37 16.81 29.59 5.62
C VAL A 37 16.15 29.34 4.26
N LEU A 38 16.11 30.34 3.37
CA LEU A 38 15.55 30.18 2.02
C LEU A 38 16.41 29.25 1.15
N LEU A 39 17.73 29.43 1.14
CA LEU A 39 18.66 28.65 0.32
C LEU A 39 18.78 27.19 0.75
N ILE A 40 18.59 26.87 2.04
CA ILE A 40 18.63 25.49 2.54
C ILE A 40 17.20 24.90 2.57
N GLY A 41 16.23 25.67 3.05
CA GLY A 41 14.85 25.23 3.25
C GLY A 41 14.10 24.93 1.95
N VAL A 42 14.33 25.71 0.89
CA VAL A 42 13.69 25.48 -0.41
C VAL A 42 14.17 24.18 -1.08
N PRO A 43 15.48 23.92 -1.26
CA PRO A 43 15.93 22.64 -1.83
C PRO A 43 15.68 21.45 -0.90
N ALA A 44 15.79 21.60 0.42
CA ALA A 44 15.40 20.54 1.37
C ALA A 44 13.90 20.23 1.30
N GLY A 45 13.04 21.25 1.17
CA GLY A 45 11.60 21.09 1.00
C GLY A 45 11.22 20.45 -0.34
N TYR A 46 11.92 20.79 -1.43
CA TYR A 46 11.68 20.20 -2.74
C TYR A 46 12.06 18.71 -2.79
N LEU A 47 13.14 18.31 -2.09
CA LEU A 47 13.54 16.90 -1.97
C LEU A 47 12.50 16.05 -1.21
N VAL A 48 11.77 16.63 -0.25
CA VAL A 48 10.74 15.91 0.51
C VAL A 48 9.48 15.65 -0.34
N ILE A 49 9.14 16.54 -1.27
CA ILE A 49 7.92 16.39 -2.10
C ILE A 49 8.17 15.49 -3.33
N SER A 50 9.37 15.52 -3.92
CA SER A 50 9.68 14.77 -5.15
C SER A 50 9.77 13.25 -4.98
N ALA A 51 9.89 12.73 -3.75
CA ALA A 51 9.92 11.29 -3.50
C ALA A 51 8.52 10.67 -3.35
N ASN A 52 7.47 11.48 -3.15
CA ASN A 52 6.19 11.02 -2.60
C ASN A 52 5.03 10.93 -3.61
N GLN A 53 5.29 11.09 -4.93
CA GLN A 53 4.20 11.09 -5.93
C GLN A 53 4.32 10.02 -7.02
N SER A 54 5.43 9.27 -7.10
CA SER A 54 5.61 8.23 -8.14
C SER A 54 5.95 6.84 -7.60
N ARG A 55 6.05 6.67 -6.27
CA ARG A 55 6.29 5.35 -5.63
C ARG A 55 5.23 4.95 -4.60
N ASP A 56 4.34 5.84 -4.19
CA ASP A 56 3.37 5.55 -3.13
C ASP A 56 2.05 4.97 -3.63
N SER A 57 1.67 5.21 -4.90
CA SER A 57 0.48 4.55 -5.47
C SER A 57 0.60 3.02 -5.58
N GLY A 58 1.82 2.48 -5.52
CA GLY A 58 2.09 1.03 -5.40
C GLY A 58 2.30 0.58 -3.95
N LYS A 59 3.04 1.36 -3.15
CA LYS A 59 3.37 1.04 -1.76
C LYS A 59 2.19 1.16 -0.80
N ASP A 60 1.22 2.03 -1.05
CA ASP A 60 0.03 2.13 -0.19
C ASP A 60 -0.94 0.96 -0.44
N LYS A 61 -0.87 0.35 -1.63
CA LYS A 61 -1.54 -0.93 -1.87
C LYS A 61 -0.78 -2.06 -1.18
N GLU A 62 0.54 -2.18 -1.35
CA GLU A 62 1.35 -3.20 -0.67
C GLU A 62 1.30 -3.13 0.86
N LYS A 63 1.31 -1.92 1.46
CA LYS A 63 1.25 -1.74 2.91
C LYS A 63 -0.10 -2.15 3.51
N LYS A 64 -1.20 -2.04 2.77
CA LYS A 64 -2.52 -2.48 3.26
C LYS A 64 -2.65 -4.01 3.29
N TYR A 65 -1.89 -4.73 2.47
CA TYR A 65 -1.93 -6.21 2.40
C TYR A 65 -0.83 -6.91 3.22
N SER A 66 0.31 -6.25 3.46
CA SER A 66 1.43 -6.87 4.18
C SER A 66 1.21 -7.03 5.69
N ALA A 67 0.18 -6.40 6.27
CA ALA A 67 -0.19 -6.59 7.67
C ALA A 67 -1.07 -7.84 7.92
N THR A 68 -1.61 -8.47 6.88
CA THR A 68 -2.61 -9.54 7.00
C THR A 68 -2.25 -10.83 6.26
N GLY A 69 -1.03 -10.96 5.75
CA GLY A 69 -0.54 -12.19 5.08
C GLY A 69 -0.96 -12.35 3.61
N LEU A 70 -1.90 -11.53 3.11
CA LEU A 70 -2.25 -11.53 1.69
C LEU A 70 -1.14 -10.90 0.84
N THR A 71 -0.78 -11.56 -0.24
CA THR A 71 0.12 -11.04 -1.27
C THR A 71 -0.71 -10.44 -2.39
N ALA A 72 -0.51 -9.15 -2.68
CA ALA A 72 -1.21 -8.42 -3.74
C ALA A 72 -0.70 -8.80 -5.14
N HIS A 73 -0.94 -10.06 -5.51
CA HIS A 73 -0.54 -10.64 -6.77
C HIS A 73 -1.52 -11.74 -7.19
N TRP A 74 -1.34 -12.28 -8.39
CA TRP A 74 -2.08 -13.46 -8.82
C TRP A 74 -1.46 -14.72 -8.19
N PRO A 75 -2.28 -15.66 -7.68
CA PRO A 75 -1.79 -17.00 -7.40
C PRO A 75 -1.30 -17.64 -8.70
N SER A 76 -0.28 -18.48 -8.60
CA SER A 76 0.27 -19.20 -9.76
C SER A 76 -0.81 -20.07 -10.41
N ARG A 77 -0.64 -20.38 -11.70
CA ARG A 77 -1.56 -21.29 -12.42
C ARG A 77 -1.64 -22.68 -11.78
N VAL A 78 -0.58 -23.12 -11.12
CA VAL A 78 -0.56 -24.39 -10.38
C VAL A 78 -1.44 -24.30 -9.15
N GLN A 79 -1.32 -23.24 -8.34
CA GLN A 79 -2.19 -23.00 -7.19
C GLN A 79 -3.66 -22.89 -7.63
N GLN A 80 -3.96 -22.10 -8.66
CA GLN A 80 -5.35 -21.97 -9.16
C GLN A 80 -5.96 -23.31 -9.57
N ARG A 81 -5.18 -24.20 -10.18
CA ARG A 81 -5.65 -25.55 -10.56
C ARG A 81 -5.80 -26.48 -9.36
N LEU A 82 -4.81 -26.49 -8.46
CA LEU A 82 -4.83 -27.35 -7.28
C LEU A 82 -6.02 -27.02 -6.36
N TYR A 83 -6.26 -25.73 -6.15
CA TYR A 83 -7.32 -25.22 -5.30
C TYR A 83 -8.63 -24.96 -6.05
N GLN A 84 -8.68 -25.24 -7.36
CA GLN A 84 -9.84 -24.98 -8.22
C GLN A 84 -10.41 -23.56 -8.03
N VAL A 85 -9.54 -22.54 -8.09
CA VAL A 85 -9.94 -21.12 -8.01
C VAL A 85 -9.61 -20.46 -9.35
N PRO A 86 -10.42 -20.65 -10.39
CA PRO A 86 -10.19 -20.06 -11.70
C PRO A 86 -10.54 -18.57 -11.68
N ILE A 87 -9.56 -17.72 -11.35
CA ILE A 87 -9.78 -16.28 -11.27
C ILE A 87 -10.09 -15.74 -12.69
N PRO A 88 -11.24 -15.07 -12.90
CA PRO A 88 -11.63 -14.58 -14.21
C PRO A 88 -10.58 -13.64 -14.82
N PRO A 89 -10.34 -13.69 -16.15
CA PRO A 89 -9.50 -12.72 -16.84
C PRO A 89 -9.92 -11.28 -16.52
N TYR A 90 -8.97 -10.34 -16.54
CA TYR A 90 -9.18 -8.91 -16.28
C TYR A 90 -9.65 -8.55 -14.86
N SER A 91 -9.67 -9.52 -13.93
CA SER A 91 -9.92 -9.26 -12.51
C SER A 91 -8.86 -8.30 -11.93
N LYS A 92 -9.29 -7.47 -10.98
CA LYS A 92 -8.47 -6.44 -10.31
C LYS A 92 -8.37 -6.70 -8.82
N HIS A 93 -7.45 -6.01 -8.15
CA HIS A 93 -7.23 -6.13 -6.71
C HIS A 93 -7.07 -7.57 -6.23
N VAL A 94 -6.46 -8.40 -7.08
CA VAL A 94 -6.21 -9.80 -6.78
C VAL A 94 -5.19 -9.86 -5.65
N ALA A 95 -5.54 -10.59 -4.60
CA ALA A 95 -4.62 -10.92 -3.54
C ALA A 95 -4.87 -12.35 -3.08
N TYR A 96 -3.80 -13.03 -2.67
CA TYR A 96 -3.90 -14.40 -2.19
C TYR A 96 -2.95 -14.69 -1.02
N TYR A 97 -3.27 -15.73 -0.26
CA TYR A 97 -2.41 -16.30 0.77
C TYR A 97 -2.59 -17.81 0.75
N GLU A 98 -1.52 -18.56 0.94
CA GLU A 98 -1.57 -20.02 1.01
C GLU A 98 -1.06 -20.47 2.37
N THR A 99 -1.78 -21.40 2.99
CA THR A 99 -1.32 -22.14 4.16
C THR A 99 -1.32 -23.61 3.86
N ASN A 100 -0.19 -24.29 4.09
CA ASN A 100 -0.05 -25.71 3.84
C ASN A 100 0.46 -26.42 5.09
N ASN A 101 -0.17 -27.54 5.44
CA ASN A 101 0.38 -28.53 6.35
C ASN A 101 0.03 -29.94 5.86
N TRP A 102 0.64 -30.95 6.48
CA TRP A 102 0.50 -32.35 6.09
C TRP A 102 -0.93 -32.91 6.11
N LYS A 103 -1.87 -32.29 6.82
CA LYS A 103 -3.29 -32.71 6.87
C LYS A 103 -4.18 -31.92 5.93
N THR A 104 -3.87 -30.65 5.68
CA THR A 104 -4.78 -29.74 5.00
C THR A 104 -4.02 -28.59 4.38
N SER A 105 -4.39 -28.30 3.14
CA SER A 105 -3.91 -27.17 2.36
C SER A 105 -5.07 -26.20 2.16
N ARG A 106 -4.81 -24.89 2.30
CA ARG A 106 -5.79 -23.83 2.08
C ARG A 106 -5.23 -22.71 1.23
N LEU A 107 -6.04 -22.21 0.31
CA LEU A 107 -5.79 -21.01 -0.46
C LEU A 107 -6.88 -19.99 -0.17
N TYR A 108 -6.46 -18.81 0.28
CA TYR A 108 -7.31 -17.64 0.46
C TYR A 108 -7.10 -16.75 -0.75
N VAL A 109 -8.18 -16.31 -1.40
CA VAL A 109 -8.12 -15.46 -2.59
C VAL A 109 -9.18 -14.38 -2.47
N GLN A 110 -8.84 -13.16 -2.88
CA GLN A 110 -9.80 -12.11 -3.16
C GLN A 110 -9.56 -11.50 -4.53
N PHE A 111 -10.63 -11.06 -5.19
CA PHE A 111 -10.54 -10.33 -6.44
C PHE A 111 -11.81 -9.54 -6.74
N TYR A 112 -11.64 -8.38 -7.39
CA TYR A 112 -12.73 -7.65 -8.04
C TYR A 112 -12.90 -8.15 -9.46
N THR A 113 -14.14 -8.34 -9.91
CA THR A 113 -14.46 -8.81 -11.27
C THR A 113 -15.71 -8.12 -11.82
N SER A 114 -16.14 -8.43 -13.05
CA SER A 114 -17.44 -8.02 -13.59
C SER A 114 -18.53 -9.04 -13.23
N ASN A 115 -19.80 -8.73 -13.49
CA ASN A 115 -20.88 -9.68 -13.28
C ASN A 115 -20.73 -10.96 -14.12
N GLU A 116 -20.29 -10.82 -15.38
CA GLU A 116 -19.98 -11.96 -16.26
C GLU A 116 -18.77 -12.75 -15.75
N GLY A 117 -17.78 -12.06 -15.17
CA GLY A 117 -16.63 -12.69 -14.56
C GLY A 117 -17.01 -13.51 -13.33
N LEU A 118 -17.90 -12.98 -12.46
CA LEU A 118 -18.44 -13.71 -11.32
C LEU A 118 -19.18 -14.96 -11.76
N GLU A 119 -20.09 -14.83 -12.73
CA GLU A 119 -20.84 -15.95 -13.29
C GLU A 119 -19.90 -17.01 -13.89
N SER A 120 -18.88 -16.58 -14.66
CA SER A 120 -17.89 -17.49 -15.23
C SER A 120 -17.07 -18.22 -14.17
N PHE A 121 -16.69 -17.54 -13.07
CA PHE A 121 -15.98 -18.16 -11.95
C PHE A 121 -16.83 -19.23 -11.28
N LEU A 122 -18.07 -18.91 -10.91
CA LEU A 122 -18.99 -19.83 -10.25
C LEU A 122 -19.29 -21.04 -11.14
N ASN A 123 -19.61 -20.81 -12.42
CA ASN A 123 -19.92 -21.88 -13.36
C ASN A 123 -18.74 -22.86 -13.55
N GLN A 124 -17.49 -22.36 -13.53
CA GLN A 124 -16.30 -23.21 -13.64
C GLN A 124 -16.07 -24.10 -12.42
N ILE A 125 -16.59 -23.74 -11.24
CA ILE A 125 -16.55 -24.56 -10.03
C ILE A 125 -17.87 -25.32 -9.79
N GLY A 126 -18.79 -25.29 -10.77
CA GLY A 126 -20.01 -26.10 -10.78
C GLY A 126 -21.22 -25.50 -10.07
N VAL A 127 -21.20 -24.21 -9.76
CA VAL A 127 -22.31 -23.49 -9.10
C VAL A 127 -22.69 -22.25 -9.90
N SER A 128 -23.75 -21.56 -9.50
CA SER A 128 -24.27 -20.38 -10.19
C SER A 128 -24.47 -19.21 -9.24
N THR A 129 -24.72 -18.02 -9.79
CA THR A 129 -25.10 -16.84 -8.98
C THR A 129 -26.43 -17.03 -8.25
N GLY A 130 -27.29 -17.95 -8.69
CA GLY A 130 -28.56 -18.27 -8.03
C GLY A 130 -28.41 -19.17 -6.80
N ASP A 131 -27.23 -19.79 -6.62
CA ASP A 131 -26.92 -20.61 -5.44
C ASP A 131 -26.33 -19.77 -4.29
N LEU A 132 -26.16 -18.46 -4.50
CA LEU A 132 -25.68 -17.54 -3.48
C LEU A 132 -26.84 -17.15 -2.54
N ASP A 133 -26.63 -17.36 -1.24
CA ASP A 133 -27.58 -16.96 -0.20
C ASP A 133 -27.40 -15.47 0.16
N ASP A 134 -28.51 -14.73 0.19
CA ASP A 134 -28.55 -13.32 0.61
C ASP A 134 -28.15 -13.17 2.09
N ASP A 135 -27.39 -12.11 2.42
CA ASP A 135 -26.95 -11.75 3.76
C ASP A 135 -26.13 -12.85 4.50
N GLU A 136 -25.58 -13.81 3.75
CA GLU A 136 -24.77 -14.90 4.30
C GLU A 136 -23.27 -14.62 4.23
N ILE A 137 -22.55 -14.98 5.30
CA ILE A 137 -21.09 -14.88 5.39
C ILE A 137 -20.52 -16.30 5.58
N ALA A 138 -20.41 -17.02 4.47
CA ALA A 138 -19.98 -18.42 4.46
C ALA A 138 -18.55 -18.64 5.00
N ILE A 139 -17.66 -17.65 4.85
CA ILE A 139 -16.27 -17.79 5.31
C ILE A 139 -16.19 -17.67 6.84
N HIS A 140 -15.75 -18.75 7.47
CA HIS A 140 -15.63 -18.84 8.93
C HIS A 140 -14.75 -17.75 9.56
N SER A 141 -15.09 -17.39 10.80
CA SER A 141 -14.38 -16.33 11.55
C SER A 141 -12.89 -16.60 11.75
N ARG A 142 -12.48 -17.88 11.80
CA ARG A 142 -11.07 -18.27 11.90
C ARG A 142 -10.31 -17.88 10.64
N ASP A 143 -10.83 -18.23 9.48
CA ASP A 143 -10.22 -17.97 8.18
C ASP A 143 -10.14 -16.48 7.90
N ARG A 144 -11.22 -15.75 8.21
CA ARG A 144 -11.25 -14.28 8.22
C ARG A 144 -10.09 -13.66 9.01
N ARG A 145 -9.85 -14.12 10.24
CA ARG A 145 -8.75 -13.60 11.08
C ARG A 145 -7.36 -13.89 10.52
N ILE A 146 -7.18 -15.00 9.81
CA ILE A 146 -5.88 -15.37 9.23
C ILE A 146 -5.46 -14.35 8.17
N VAL A 147 -6.40 -13.93 7.31
CA VAL A 147 -6.14 -12.99 6.20
C VAL A 147 -6.63 -11.56 6.44
N GLY A 148 -7.14 -11.29 7.65
CA GLY A 148 -7.59 -9.97 8.08
C GLY A 148 -8.86 -9.45 7.38
N TRP A 149 -9.76 -10.34 6.96
CA TRP A 149 -11.08 -9.95 6.44
C TRP A 149 -12.06 -9.69 7.59
N ASP A 150 -12.74 -8.54 7.58
CA ASP A 150 -13.71 -8.14 8.61
C ASP A 150 -15.17 -8.25 8.15
N PHE A 151 -15.44 -8.03 6.86
CA PHE A 151 -16.77 -8.01 6.23
C PHE A 151 -17.77 -7.08 6.93
N THR A 152 -17.30 -5.92 7.39
CA THR A 152 -18.14 -4.88 8.03
C THR A 152 -18.56 -3.76 7.08
N GLY A 153 -18.16 -3.84 5.81
CA GLY A 153 -18.48 -2.85 4.78
C GLY A 153 -19.97 -2.86 4.39
N THR A 154 -20.34 -1.86 3.58
CA THR A 154 -21.66 -1.80 2.94
C THR A 154 -21.88 -3.07 2.10
N GLY A 155 -23.07 -3.67 2.24
CA GLY A 155 -23.53 -4.77 1.38
C GLY A 155 -24.13 -4.26 0.06
N PRO A 156 -24.94 -5.07 -0.63
CA PRO A 156 -25.40 -6.40 -0.19
C PRO A 156 -24.30 -7.45 -0.20
N TRP A 157 -24.39 -8.41 0.74
CA TRP A 157 -23.46 -9.52 0.90
C TRP A 157 -24.15 -10.81 0.53
N TYR A 158 -23.37 -11.74 -0.03
CA TYR A 158 -23.84 -13.04 -0.46
C TYR A 158 -22.84 -14.11 -0.06
N GLY A 159 -23.32 -15.29 0.31
CA GLY A 159 -22.48 -16.40 0.74
C GLY A 159 -22.82 -17.71 0.02
N LEU A 160 -21.83 -18.59 -0.10
CA LEU A 160 -22.02 -19.97 -0.55
C LEU A 160 -20.91 -20.86 -0.01
N VAL A 161 -21.26 -22.04 0.49
CA VAL A 161 -20.32 -23.14 0.74
C VAL A 161 -20.53 -24.20 -0.35
N ASN A 162 -19.54 -24.38 -1.22
CA ASN A 162 -19.53 -25.44 -2.23
C ASN A 162 -18.74 -26.63 -1.71
N ASP A 163 -19.43 -27.59 -1.11
CA ASP A 163 -18.82 -28.81 -0.59
C ASP A 163 -18.56 -29.84 -1.67
N GLN A 164 -17.28 -30.23 -1.80
CA GLN A 164 -16.86 -31.29 -2.72
C GLN A 164 -16.28 -32.49 -1.98
N LYS A 165 -16.34 -33.66 -2.62
CA LYS A 165 -15.75 -34.87 -2.07
C LYS A 165 -14.23 -34.82 -2.19
N ASN A 166 -13.54 -35.07 -1.09
CA ASN A 166 -12.08 -35.21 -1.06
C ASN A 166 -11.58 -36.16 -2.17
N PRO A 167 -10.47 -35.83 -2.87
CA PRO A 167 -9.56 -34.71 -2.59
C PRO A 167 -9.95 -33.37 -3.26
N ALA A 168 -11.11 -33.29 -3.92
CA ALA A 168 -11.54 -32.01 -4.50
C ALA A 168 -11.75 -30.95 -3.40
N PRO A 169 -11.38 -29.67 -3.63
CA PRO A 169 -11.46 -28.64 -2.61
C PRO A 169 -12.92 -28.25 -2.27
N THR A 170 -13.20 -28.03 -0.99
CA THR A 170 -14.38 -27.25 -0.56
C THR A 170 -14.09 -25.77 -0.79
N HIS A 171 -15.07 -25.01 -1.27
CA HIS A 171 -14.96 -23.55 -1.43
C HIS A 171 -15.95 -22.81 -0.53
N ASP A 172 -15.44 -21.98 0.37
CA ASP A 172 -16.26 -21.01 1.11
C ASP A 172 -16.15 -19.67 0.39
N ILE A 173 -17.26 -19.14 -0.10
CA ILE A 173 -17.31 -17.97 -0.98
C ILE A 173 -18.14 -16.88 -0.32
N VAL A 174 -17.63 -15.66 -0.34
CA VAL A 174 -18.38 -14.46 0.01
C VAL A 174 -18.27 -13.48 -1.15
N VAL A 175 -19.41 -12.89 -1.55
CA VAL A 175 -19.48 -11.88 -2.60
C VAL A 175 -20.06 -10.60 -2.01
N ASN A 176 -19.34 -9.49 -2.17
CA ASN A 176 -19.85 -8.16 -1.87
C ASN A 176 -20.27 -7.47 -3.18
N ARG A 177 -21.54 -7.05 -3.27
CA ARG A 177 -22.08 -6.33 -4.43
C ARG A 177 -22.43 -4.87 -4.11
N SER A 178 -21.73 -4.24 -3.17
CA SER A 178 -21.86 -2.79 -2.90
C SER A 178 -21.58 -1.95 -4.13
N ASN A 179 -20.68 -2.41 -5.00
CA ASN A 179 -20.62 -1.98 -6.39
C ASN A 179 -21.37 -3.02 -7.25
N PRO A 180 -22.53 -2.66 -7.83
CA PRO A 180 -23.36 -3.60 -8.57
C PRO A 180 -22.73 -4.07 -9.90
N ASP A 181 -21.82 -3.28 -10.48
CA ASP A 181 -21.13 -3.60 -11.75
C ASP A 181 -19.85 -4.39 -11.53
N HIS A 182 -19.24 -4.23 -10.35
CA HIS A 182 -17.96 -4.82 -10.00
C HIS A 182 -17.97 -5.49 -8.63
N PRO A 183 -18.53 -6.70 -8.52
CA PRO A 183 -18.52 -7.44 -7.28
C PRO A 183 -17.09 -7.77 -6.81
N MET A 184 -16.89 -7.71 -5.49
CA MET A 184 -15.69 -8.23 -4.83
C MET A 184 -15.96 -9.65 -4.34
N VAL A 185 -15.11 -10.59 -4.74
CA VAL A 185 -15.22 -12.00 -4.40
C VAL A 185 -14.12 -12.38 -3.43
N TYR A 186 -14.49 -13.12 -2.40
CA TYR A 186 -13.60 -13.70 -1.40
C TYR A 186 -13.80 -15.21 -1.42
N VAL A 187 -12.70 -15.97 -1.44
CA VAL A 187 -12.74 -17.43 -1.54
C VAL A 187 -11.75 -18.03 -0.55
N VAL A 188 -12.20 -19.02 0.21
CA VAL A 188 -11.33 -19.96 0.92
C VAL A 188 -11.50 -21.32 0.26
N SER A 189 -10.45 -21.80 -0.40
CA SER A 189 -10.41 -23.15 -0.96
C SER A 189 -9.62 -24.06 -0.03
N ARG A 190 -10.24 -25.15 0.41
CA ARG A 190 -9.67 -26.12 1.36
C ARG A 190 -9.63 -27.51 0.74
N THR A 191 -8.45 -28.11 0.68
CA THR A 191 -8.26 -29.49 0.20
C THR A 191 -7.38 -30.30 1.16
N VAL A 192 -7.50 -31.62 1.07
CA VAL A 192 -6.60 -32.58 1.73
C VAL A 192 -5.55 -33.05 0.73
N PRO A 193 -4.24 -33.03 1.08
CA PRO A 193 -3.16 -33.49 0.20
C PRO A 193 -3.28 -34.96 -0.22
#